data_AF-A0A0A6PCX2-F1
#
_entry.id   AF-A0A0A6PCX2-F1
#
_cell.length_a   1.000
_cell.length_b   1.000
_cell.length_c   1.000
_cell.angle_alpha   90.00
_cell.angle_beta   90.00
_cell.angle_gamma   90.00
#
_symmetry.space_group_name_H-M   'P 1'
#
loop_
_entity.id
_entity.type
_entity.pdbx_description
1 polymer ?
#
loop_
_entity_poly.entity_id
_entity_poly.type
_entity_poly.pdbx_seq_one_letter_code
_entity_poly.pdbx_strand_id
1 'polypeptide(L)'
;MSISGEWSSDNGTRGLLNGQLIINSPGGIAKTYQSLHQFSAPSNLFKVGVNELRFEVDNGFGPTGLYVSALITETNCSYSITPTNQSHSSNTETGSARVRASVDCPWTASSNLNWINIVSGGSGNGDGTVTYAIMENTGATREGTLTIAGQTFTITQADKQSPHPTCSTTDDELVFTKLKEFYAVGEIVEVDLVACATSRFLSADLWVAIEMPSEDLLFMTTNPFEPFSLTPQVFRKSVKNTIESYHMLTFELPPDLGGKYTFYAVYVKEGKNPITDSFLVLLSYIGIAETTLSNR
;
A
#
# COMPACT_ATOMS: atom_id res chain seq x y z
N MET A 1 -16.78 32.71 -10.97
CA MET A 1 -16.33 33.66 -12.01
C MET A 1 -16.95 35.02 -11.69
N SER A 2 -16.15 36.02 -11.33
CA SER A 2 -16.61 37.41 -11.15
C SER A 2 -16.38 38.18 -12.44
N ILE A 3 -17.44 38.71 -13.04
CA ILE A 3 -17.34 39.57 -14.23
C ILE A 3 -17.63 41.00 -13.76
N SER A 4 -16.60 41.84 -13.70
CA SER A 4 -16.73 43.27 -13.42
C SER A 4 -16.56 44.06 -14.71
N GLY A 5 -17.52 44.94 -15.01
CA GLY A 5 -17.38 45.95 -16.06
C GLY A 5 -17.48 47.34 -15.44
N GLU A 6 -16.50 48.19 -15.67
CA GLU A 6 -16.62 49.63 -15.43
C GLU A 6 -17.10 50.31 -16.72
N TRP A 7 -18.00 51.30 -16.60
CA TRP A 7 -18.40 52.12 -17.74
C TRP A 7 -18.50 53.60 -17.38
N SER A 8 -17.98 54.43 -18.27
CA SER A 8 -18.08 55.89 -18.29
C SER A 8 -18.82 56.30 -19.56
N SER A 9 -19.74 57.26 -19.47
CA SER A 9 -20.43 57.84 -20.63
C SER A 9 -19.72 59.12 -21.10
N ASP A 10 -19.49 59.28 -22.39
CA ASP A 10 -18.74 60.42 -22.96
C ASP A 10 -19.46 61.79 -22.90
N ASN A 11 -20.69 61.90 -22.38
CA ASN A 11 -21.48 63.15 -22.45
C ASN A 11 -22.26 63.55 -21.17
N GLY A 12 -21.85 63.08 -19.98
CA GLY A 12 -22.28 63.68 -18.70
C GLY A 12 -23.79 63.66 -18.37
N THR A 13 -24.62 62.93 -19.12
CA THR A 13 -26.07 62.82 -18.84
C THR A 13 -26.35 61.47 -18.18
N ARG A 14 -26.84 61.48 -16.94
CA ARG A 14 -27.18 60.26 -16.18
C ARG A 14 -28.45 59.61 -16.75
N GLY A 15 -28.29 58.66 -17.66
CA GLY A 15 -29.33 57.69 -18.00
C GLY A 15 -29.27 56.47 -17.09
N LEU A 16 -30.43 55.93 -16.68
CA LEU A 16 -30.52 54.61 -16.06
C LEU A 16 -30.48 53.56 -17.18
N LEU A 17 -29.42 52.78 -17.25
CA LEU A 17 -29.30 51.64 -18.14
C LEU A 17 -29.87 50.40 -17.43
N ASN A 18 -30.99 49.86 -17.95
CA ASN A 18 -31.51 48.59 -17.50
C ASN A 18 -30.88 47.48 -18.36
N GLY A 19 -29.97 46.70 -17.77
CA GLY A 19 -29.33 45.57 -18.43
C GLY A 19 -29.93 44.23 -18.02
N GLN A 20 -29.98 43.28 -18.94
CA GLN A 20 -30.40 41.90 -18.68
C GLN A 20 -29.30 40.91 -19.09
N LEU A 21 -28.97 39.97 -18.18
CA LEU A 21 -28.12 38.82 -18.50
C LEU A 21 -29.00 37.59 -18.76
N ILE A 22 -28.81 36.98 -19.92
CA ILE A 22 -29.44 35.72 -20.29
C ILE A 22 -28.36 34.65 -20.36
N ILE A 23 -28.56 33.57 -19.59
CA ILE A 23 -27.66 32.41 -19.56
C ILE A 23 -28.37 31.25 -20.24
N ASN A 24 -27.83 30.79 -21.36
CA ASN A 24 -28.33 29.63 -22.10
C ASN A 24 -27.50 28.39 -21.75
N SER A 25 -28.14 27.39 -21.17
CA SER A 25 -27.52 26.11 -20.84
C SER A 25 -27.75 25.05 -21.92
N PRO A 26 -26.80 24.12 -22.14
CA PRO A 26 -27.03 22.91 -22.92
C PRO A 26 -28.23 22.12 -22.36
N GLY A 27 -29.36 22.17 -23.07
CA GLY A 27 -30.66 21.66 -22.60
C GLY A 27 -31.81 22.68 -22.58
N GLY A 28 -31.58 23.92 -23.04
CA GLY A 28 -32.64 24.87 -23.39
C GLY A 28 -33.24 25.67 -22.24
N ILE A 29 -32.69 25.57 -21.03
CA ILE A 29 -33.16 26.37 -19.90
C ILE A 29 -32.40 27.69 -19.92
N ALA A 30 -33.09 28.75 -20.36
CA ALA A 30 -32.62 30.12 -20.28
C ALA A 30 -32.98 30.71 -18.91
N LYS A 31 -32.01 31.29 -18.20
CA LYS A 31 -32.29 32.09 -16.98
C LYS A 31 -31.92 33.54 -17.18
N THR A 32 -32.78 34.41 -16.69
CA THR A 32 -32.72 35.85 -16.84
C THR A 32 -32.41 36.52 -15.51
N TYR A 33 -31.45 37.44 -15.50
CA TYR A 33 -31.05 38.22 -14.33
C TYR A 33 -31.04 39.71 -14.68
N GLN A 34 -31.56 40.55 -13.78
CA GLN A 34 -31.52 42.01 -13.91
C GLN A 34 -30.77 42.61 -12.71
N SER A 35 -29.63 43.28 -12.96
CA SER A 35 -28.84 43.97 -11.94
C SER A 35 -27.87 44.96 -12.57
N LEU A 36 -27.63 46.10 -11.90
CA LEU A 36 -26.86 47.23 -12.46
C LEU A 36 -25.34 47.05 -12.40
N HIS A 37 -24.75 46.23 -11.50
CA HIS A 37 -23.29 46.18 -11.35
C HIS A 37 -22.65 44.84 -10.94
N GLN A 38 -23.38 43.87 -10.37
CA GLN A 38 -22.83 42.55 -10.04
C GLN A 38 -23.94 41.49 -10.08
N PHE A 39 -23.66 40.35 -10.70
CA PHE A 39 -24.56 39.19 -10.73
C PHE A 39 -23.86 37.96 -10.15
N SER A 40 -24.57 37.22 -9.31
CA SER A 40 -24.16 35.92 -8.78
C SER A 40 -25.10 34.85 -9.31
N ALA A 41 -24.57 33.89 -10.06
CA ALA A 41 -25.33 32.75 -10.57
C ALA A 41 -25.16 31.54 -9.64
N PRO A 42 -26.21 30.73 -9.41
CA PRO A 42 -26.07 29.50 -8.65
C PRO A 42 -25.15 28.50 -9.38
N SER A 43 -24.38 27.73 -8.63
CA SER A 43 -23.30 26.85 -9.13
C SER A 43 -23.78 25.78 -10.12
N ASN A 44 -25.07 25.45 -10.11
CA ASN A 44 -25.69 24.46 -10.99
C ASN A 44 -26.19 25.02 -12.33
N LEU A 45 -26.01 26.31 -12.60
CA LEU A 45 -26.52 26.91 -13.84
C LEU A 45 -25.67 26.59 -15.07
N PHE A 46 -24.39 26.38 -14.86
CA PHE A 46 -23.42 26.07 -15.90
C PHE A 46 -23.28 24.56 -16.03
N LYS A 47 -23.43 24.03 -17.24
CA LYS A 47 -23.26 22.60 -17.52
C LYS A 47 -22.01 22.37 -18.35
N VAL A 48 -21.55 21.13 -18.34
CA VAL A 48 -20.49 20.64 -19.22
C VAL A 48 -20.91 20.85 -20.68
N GLY A 49 -20.04 21.48 -21.47
CA GLY A 49 -20.29 21.94 -22.83
C GLY A 49 -20.00 23.43 -23.02
N VAL A 50 -20.32 23.95 -24.21
CA VAL A 50 -20.26 25.39 -24.49
C VAL A 50 -21.48 26.04 -23.85
N ASN A 51 -21.23 27.01 -22.96
CA ASN A 51 -22.26 27.86 -22.39
C ASN A 51 -22.14 29.23 -23.04
N GLU A 52 -23.26 29.74 -23.55
CA GLU A 52 -23.34 31.07 -24.15
C GLU A 52 -23.93 32.05 -23.15
N LEU A 53 -23.20 33.13 -22.90
CA LEU A 53 -23.64 34.27 -22.12
C LEU A 53 -23.99 35.41 -23.08
N ARG A 54 -25.25 35.86 -23.03
CA ARG A 54 -25.71 37.01 -23.79
C ARG A 54 -25.99 38.17 -22.84
N PHE A 55 -25.32 39.28 -23.09
CA PHE A 55 -25.58 40.55 -22.43
C PHE A 55 -26.38 41.43 -23.37
N GLU A 56 -27.57 41.85 -22.95
CA GLU A 56 -28.42 42.75 -23.72
C GLU A 56 -28.53 44.07 -23.00
N VAL A 57 -28.20 45.14 -23.72
CA VAL A 57 -28.20 46.51 -23.22
C VAL A 57 -29.25 47.29 -23.99
N ASP A 58 -30.30 47.75 -23.32
CA ASP A 58 -31.32 48.60 -23.93
C ASP A 58 -30.94 50.07 -23.79
N ASN A 59 -30.49 50.66 -24.89
CA ASN A 59 -30.13 52.08 -24.99
C ASN A 59 -31.24 52.93 -25.64
N GLY A 60 -32.47 52.42 -25.79
CA GLY A 60 -33.58 53.13 -26.42
C GLY A 60 -33.54 53.19 -27.95
N PHE A 61 -32.52 52.61 -28.59
CA PHE A 61 -32.38 52.47 -30.05
C PHE A 61 -32.56 51.03 -30.54
N GLY A 62 -33.09 50.15 -29.67
CA GLY A 62 -33.16 48.70 -29.88
C GLY A 62 -32.01 47.96 -29.20
N PRO A 63 -32.14 46.63 -29.03
CA PRO A 63 -31.15 45.84 -28.31
C PRO A 63 -29.85 45.70 -29.10
N THR A 64 -28.74 46.18 -28.53
CA THR A 64 -27.38 45.83 -28.95
C THR A 64 -26.80 44.84 -27.95
N GLY A 65 -26.43 43.63 -28.40
CA GLY A 65 -25.95 42.56 -27.52
C GLY A 65 -24.46 42.24 -27.69
N LEU A 66 -23.78 41.95 -26.57
CA LEU A 66 -22.43 41.36 -26.54
C LEU A 66 -22.54 39.85 -26.24
N TYR A 67 -21.81 39.03 -26.99
CA TYR A 67 -21.78 37.58 -26.83
C TYR A 67 -20.44 37.14 -26.25
N VAL A 68 -20.47 36.32 -25.20
CA VAL A 68 -19.29 35.66 -24.64
C VAL A 68 -19.58 34.17 -24.55
N SER A 69 -18.77 33.36 -25.23
CA SER A 69 -18.84 31.89 -25.16
C SER A 69 -17.79 31.37 -24.18
N ALA A 70 -18.20 30.54 -23.23
CA ALA A 70 -17.30 29.82 -22.33
C ALA A 70 -17.45 28.31 -22.54
N LEU A 71 -16.33 27.61 -22.77
CA LEU A 71 -16.31 26.16 -22.83
C LEU A 71 -16.03 25.61 -21.42
N ILE A 72 -16.93 24.76 -20.92
CA ILE A 72 -16.77 24.03 -19.67
C ILE A 72 -16.58 22.56 -20.02
N THR A 73 -15.38 22.03 -19.83
CA THR A 73 -15.10 20.62 -20.06
C THR A 73 -15.21 19.82 -18.77
N GLU A 74 -15.85 18.66 -18.83
CA GLU A 74 -15.74 17.65 -17.79
C GLU A 74 -14.56 16.76 -18.14
N THR A 75 -13.52 16.80 -17.31
CA THR A 75 -12.41 15.87 -17.46
C THR A 75 -12.89 14.52 -16.95
N ASN A 76 -13.24 13.61 -17.85
CA ASN A 76 -13.62 12.26 -17.47
C ASN A 76 -12.37 11.50 -17.02
N CYS A 77 -12.13 11.50 -15.71
CA CYS A 77 -10.91 10.98 -15.14
C CYS A 77 -11.04 9.50 -14.79
N SER A 78 -10.08 8.71 -15.29
CA SER A 78 -9.89 7.31 -14.89
C SER A 78 -8.65 7.22 -14.01
N TYR A 79 -8.77 6.51 -12.90
CA TYR A 79 -7.70 6.34 -11.92
C TYR A 79 -7.41 4.86 -11.69
N SER A 80 -6.13 4.51 -11.57
CA SER A 80 -5.71 3.20 -11.08
C SER A 80 -4.52 3.37 -10.15
N ILE A 81 -4.41 2.49 -9.15
CA ILE A 81 -3.29 2.46 -8.22
C ILE A 81 -2.52 1.15 -8.33
N THR A 82 -1.21 1.20 -8.13
CA THR A 82 -0.35 0.01 -8.09
C THR A 82 0.73 0.17 -7.02
N PRO A 83 0.85 -0.77 -6.06
CA PRO A 83 -0.08 -1.89 -5.83
C PRO A 83 -1.46 -1.41 -5.30
N THR A 84 -2.41 -2.33 -5.10
CA THR A 84 -3.71 -2.05 -4.43
C THR A 84 -3.71 -2.47 -2.96
N ASN A 85 -2.70 -3.22 -2.55
CA ASN A 85 -2.50 -3.65 -1.17
C ASN A 85 -1.01 -3.79 -0.89
N GLN A 86 -0.62 -3.65 0.37
CA GLN A 86 0.76 -3.84 0.81
C GLN A 86 0.82 -4.29 2.26
N SER A 87 1.67 -5.27 2.54
CA SER A 87 1.90 -5.77 3.90
C SER A 87 3.22 -5.24 4.46
N HIS A 88 3.26 -5.03 5.77
CA HIS A 88 4.38 -4.44 6.49
C HIS A 88 4.69 -5.20 7.77
N SER A 89 5.94 -5.14 8.21
CA SER A 89 6.33 -5.68 9.52
C SER A 89 5.74 -4.84 10.65
N SER A 90 5.92 -5.30 11.89
CA SER A 90 5.46 -4.58 13.07
C SER A 90 6.26 -3.30 13.33
N ASN A 91 7.37 -3.08 12.64
CA ASN A 91 8.23 -1.91 12.83
C ASN A 91 7.65 -0.64 12.21
N THR A 92 8.31 0.48 12.51
CA THR A 92 8.07 1.72 11.76
C THR A 92 8.69 1.60 10.38
N GLU A 93 7.90 1.78 9.33
CA GLU A 93 8.31 1.61 7.95
C GLU A 93 7.66 2.66 7.04
N THR A 94 8.18 2.79 5.81
CA THR A 94 7.54 3.58 4.76
C THR A 94 7.11 2.67 3.61
N GLY A 95 6.04 3.07 2.92
CA GLY A 95 5.55 2.40 1.72
C GLY A 95 5.11 3.43 0.68
N SER A 96 4.79 2.95 -0.52
CA SER A 96 4.34 3.84 -1.59
C SER A 96 3.35 3.17 -2.53
N ALA A 97 2.46 3.98 -3.10
CA ALA A 97 1.54 3.56 -4.15
C ALA A 97 1.64 4.52 -5.34
N ARG A 98 1.74 3.97 -6.55
CA ARG A 98 1.72 4.76 -7.78
C ARG A 98 0.28 5.00 -8.23
N VAL A 99 -0.04 6.25 -8.57
CA VAL A 99 -1.28 6.66 -9.21
C VAL A 99 -1.04 6.79 -10.71
N ARG A 100 -1.94 6.21 -11.51
CA ARG A 100 -2.04 6.51 -12.95
C ARG A 100 -3.32 7.28 -13.22
N ALA A 101 -3.18 8.42 -13.90
CA ALA A 101 -4.28 9.28 -14.31
C ALA A 101 -3.86 10.15 -15.51
N SER A 102 -4.82 10.62 -16.30
CA SER A 102 -4.55 11.56 -17.40
C SER A 102 -4.06 12.91 -16.86
N VAL A 103 -3.22 13.63 -17.62
CA VAL A 103 -2.45 14.81 -17.16
C VAL A 103 -3.27 15.89 -16.44
N ASP A 104 -4.54 16.07 -16.82
CA ASP A 104 -5.43 17.09 -16.25
C ASP A 104 -6.36 16.56 -15.15
N CYS A 105 -6.15 15.32 -14.69
CA CYS A 105 -7.01 14.68 -13.69
C CYS A 105 -6.47 14.91 -12.28
N PRO A 106 -7.12 15.78 -11.48
CA PRO A 106 -6.73 15.97 -10.10
C PRO A 106 -7.10 14.73 -9.28
N TRP A 107 -6.32 14.42 -8.27
CA TRP A 107 -6.63 13.37 -7.30
C TRP A 107 -6.08 13.73 -5.93
N THR A 108 -6.61 13.07 -4.90
CA THR A 108 -6.18 13.21 -3.51
C THR A 108 -5.89 11.85 -2.89
N ALA A 109 -5.07 11.86 -1.85
CA ALA A 109 -4.78 10.70 -1.02
C ALA A 109 -5.05 11.06 0.44
N SER A 110 -5.71 10.16 1.17
CA SER A 110 -6.06 10.36 2.58
C SER A 110 -5.95 9.07 3.38
N SER A 111 -5.52 9.21 4.64
CA SER A 111 -5.54 8.18 5.68
C SER A 111 -6.51 8.60 6.77
N ASN A 112 -7.38 7.69 7.20
CA ASN A 112 -8.21 7.86 8.38
C ASN A 112 -7.66 7.09 9.60
N LEU A 113 -6.44 6.55 9.50
CA LEU A 113 -5.83 5.71 10.51
C LEU A 113 -4.79 6.51 11.28
N ASN A 114 -4.85 6.48 12.60
CA ASN A 114 -3.89 7.17 13.45
C ASN A 114 -2.47 6.59 13.34
N TRP A 115 -2.30 5.37 12.83
CA TRP A 115 -1.02 4.67 12.67
C TRP A 115 -0.42 4.72 11.25
N ILE A 116 -1.08 5.39 10.30
CA ILE A 116 -0.56 5.60 8.94
C ILE A 116 -0.67 7.08 8.56
N ASN A 117 0.46 7.70 8.22
CA ASN A 117 0.54 9.10 7.80
C ASN A 117 1.01 9.22 6.36
N ILE A 118 0.35 10.07 5.56
CA ILE A 118 0.83 10.40 4.21
C ILE A 118 1.96 11.42 4.34
N VAL A 119 3.15 11.05 3.87
CA VAL A 119 4.37 11.86 3.94
C VAL A 119 4.47 12.78 2.72
N SER A 120 4.09 12.28 1.55
CA SER A 120 4.08 13.04 0.30
C SER A 120 3.02 12.51 -0.67
N GLY A 121 2.63 13.33 -1.64
CA GLY A 121 1.60 12.96 -2.61
C GLY A 121 0.18 12.94 -2.03
N GLY A 122 -0.14 13.82 -1.05
CA GLY A 122 -1.51 13.97 -0.54
C GLY A 122 -2.51 14.47 -1.60
N SER A 123 -2.01 15.06 -2.69
CA SER A 123 -2.77 15.43 -3.87
C SER A 123 -1.85 15.56 -5.09
N GLY A 124 -2.41 15.45 -6.28
CA GLY A 124 -1.67 15.65 -7.53
C GLY A 124 -2.58 15.74 -8.75
N ASN A 125 -1.96 15.89 -9.93
CA ASN A 125 -2.61 15.91 -11.23
C ASN A 125 -1.88 14.97 -12.17
N GLY A 126 -2.60 14.15 -12.93
CA GLY A 126 -1.97 13.13 -13.79
C GLY A 126 -1.30 12.01 -13.01
N ASP A 127 -0.30 11.36 -13.61
CA ASP A 127 0.51 10.35 -12.93
C ASP A 127 1.19 10.92 -11.68
N GLY A 128 1.30 10.11 -10.63
CA GLY A 128 2.08 10.48 -9.45
C GLY A 128 2.30 9.33 -8.48
N THR A 129 2.94 9.65 -7.35
CA THR A 129 3.27 8.68 -6.31
C THR A 129 2.85 9.22 -4.97
N VAL A 130 2.21 8.38 -4.17
CA VAL A 130 1.87 8.63 -2.77
C VAL A 130 2.85 7.86 -1.91
N THR A 131 3.54 8.55 -1.00
CA THR A 131 4.41 7.91 -0.01
C THR A 131 3.79 8.07 1.37
N TYR A 132 3.75 6.99 2.12
CA TYR A 132 3.19 6.95 3.48
C TYR A 132 4.20 6.35 4.46
N ALA A 133 4.02 6.70 5.73
CA ALA A 133 4.76 6.15 6.87
C ALA A 133 3.78 5.41 7.78
N ILE A 134 4.20 4.24 8.23
CA ILE A 134 3.48 3.36 9.14
C ILE A 134 4.22 3.38 10.48
N MET A 135 3.49 3.61 11.57
CA MET A 135 4.05 3.53 12.92
C MET A 135 4.15 2.08 13.38
N GLU A 136 5.05 1.82 14.34
CA GLU A 136 5.17 0.49 14.98
C GLU A 136 3.80 -0.04 15.45
N ASN A 137 3.55 -1.33 15.20
CA ASN A 137 2.48 -2.08 15.83
C ASN A 137 3.03 -2.81 17.05
N THR A 138 2.45 -2.57 18.23
CA THR A 138 2.85 -3.22 19.49
C THR A 138 1.88 -4.31 19.96
N GLY A 139 0.79 -4.52 19.22
CA GLY A 139 -0.25 -5.51 19.52
C GLY A 139 -0.38 -6.56 18.41
N ALA A 140 -1.57 -7.17 18.31
CA ALA A 140 -1.91 -8.15 17.27
C ALA A 140 -1.92 -7.53 15.86
N THR A 141 -1.90 -8.38 14.83
CA THR A 141 -1.95 -7.98 13.41
C THR A 141 -3.11 -7.04 13.19
N ARG A 142 -2.86 -5.93 12.49
CA ARG A 142 -3.86 -4.91 12.22
C ARG A 142 -3.95 -4.62 10.73
N GLU A 143 -5.16 -4.36 10.28
CA GLU A 143 -5.44 -3.96 8.90
C GLU A 143 -6.02 -2.55 8.89
N GLY A 144 -5.74 -1.80 7.83
CA GLY A 144 -6.34 -0.52 7.59
C GLY A 144 -6.30 -0.13 6.11
N THR A 145 -7.15 0.81 5.72
CA THR A 145 -7.27 1.25 4.33
C THR A 145 -6.93 2.72 4.17
N LEU A 146 -6.21 3.04 3.10
CA LEU A 146 -6.06 4.41 2.58
C LEU A 146 -7.01 4.62 1.39
N THR A 147 -7.44 5.86 1.20
CA THR A 147 -8.15 6.25 -0.04
C THR A 147 -7.19 7.06 -0.91
N ILE A 148 -6.85 6.55 -2.10
CA ILE A 148 -5.91 7.15 -3.04
C ILE A 148 -6.58 7.27 -4.41
N ALA A 149 -6.77 8.49 -4.91
CA ALA A 149 -7.44 8.77 -6.18
C ALA A 149 -8.84 8.11 -6.28
N GLY A 150 -9.56 8.06 -5.15
CA GLY A 150 -10.86 7.39 -5.04
C GLY A 150 -10.79 5.85 -4.92
N GLN A 151 -9.61 5.26 -5.05
CA GLN A 151 -9.38 3.82 -4.93
C GLN A 151 -8.99 3.44 -3.50
N THR A 152 -9.42 2.25 -3.07
CA THR A 152 -9.04 1.66 -1.78
C THR A 152 -7.66 1.01 -1.89
N PHE A 153 -6.74 1.40 -1.01
CA PHE A 153 -5.43 0.76 -0.83
C PHE A 153 -5.37 0.10 0.55
N THR A 154 -5.24 -1.23 0.59
CA THR A 154 -5.26 -1.98 1.85
C THR A 154 -3.85 -2.18 2.41
N ILE A 155 -3.67 -1.87 3.69
CA ILE A 155 -2.42 -2.09 4.42
C ILE A 155 -2.65 -3.11 5.52
N THR A 156 -1.84 -4.15 5.52
CA THR A 156 -1.79 -5.15 6.59
C THR A 156 -0.48 -4.99 7.34
N GLN A 157 -0.54 -4.73 8.63
CA GLN A 157 0.64 -4.64 9.48
C GLN A 157 0.67 -5.81 10.47
N ALA A 158 1.77 -6.55 10.42
CA ALA A 158 2.11 -7.64 11.33
C ALA A 158 1.88 -7.30 12.81
N ASP A 159 1.64 -8.33 13.62
CA ASP A 159 1.69 -8.18 15.08
C ASP A 159 3.11 -7.89 15.54
N LYS A 160 3.26 -7.29 16.72
CA LYS A 160 4.57 -7.25 17.34
C LYS A 160 4.98 -8.68 17.64
N GLN A 161 5.89 -9.22 16.84
CA GLN A 161 6.66 -10.36 17.28
C GLN A 161 7.29 -9.96 18.61
N SER A 162 6.89 -10.67 19.67
CA SER A 162 7.56 -10.64 20.97
C SER A 162 9.07 -10.60 20.70
N PRO A 163 9.87 -9.76 21.40
CA PRO A 163 11.28 -9.58 21.10
C PRO A 163 11.89 -10.95 20.85
N HIS A 164 12.25 -11.19 19.59
CA HIS A 164 12.80 -12.44 19.16
C HIS A 164 13.98 -12.73 20.10
N PRO A 165 13.96 -13.86 20.82
CA PRO A 165 14.96 -14.12 21.84
C PRO A 165 16.34 -14.17 21.17
N THR A 166 17.15 -13.15 21.42
CA THR A 166 18.59 -13.36 21.49
C THR A 166 18.77 -14.43 22.54
N CYS A 167 19.29 -15.61 22.14
CA CYS A 167 19.33 -16.82 22.96
C CYS A 167 19.37 -16.53 24.46
N SER A 168 18.29 -16.86 25.15
CA SER A 168 18.34 -16.83 26.61
C SER A 168 19.35 -17.88 27.04
N THR A 169 20.29 -17.54 27.93
CA THR A 169 21.40 -18.43 28.34
C THR A 169 20.96 -19.66 29.16
N THR A 170 19.67 -19.99 29.14
CA THR A 170 19.01 -20.92 30.06
C THR A 170 18.21 -22.04 29.37
N ASP A 171 17.97 -21.98 28.06
CA ASP A 171 17.26 -23.04 27.33
C ASP A 171 17.92 -23.42 25.99
N ASP A 172 17.54 -24.59 25.47
CA ASP A 172 17.94 -25.04 24.13
C ASP A 172 16.97 -24.42 23.12
N GLU A 173 17.41 -23.39 22.40
CA GLU A 173 16.57 -22.51 21.61
C GLU A 173 16.98 -22.47 20.13
N LEU A 174 15.98 -22.48 19.24
CA LEU A 174 16.16 -22.46 17.79
C LEU A 174 15.34 -21.32 17.22
N VAL A 175 16.02 -20.34 16.63
CA VAL A 175 15.40 -19.05 16.31
C VAL A 175 15.76 -18.59 14.90
N PHE A 176 14.73 -18.38 14.07
CA PHE A 176 14.87 -17.89 12.70
C PHE A 176 14.95 -16.36 12.68
N THR A 177 16.07 -15.84 12.20
CA THR A 177 16.33 -14.40 12.10
C THR A 177 16.35 -13.96 10.64
N LYS A 178 16.22 -12.64 10.42
CA LYS A 178 16.16 -11.98 9.09
C LYS A 178 14.96 -12.32 8.21
N LEU A 179 14.17 -13.33 8.58
CA LEU A 179 12.91 -13.64 7.93
C LEU A 179 11.86 -12.57 8.24
N LYS A 180 11.40 -11.87 7.19
CA LYS A 180 10.22 -11.00 7.27
C LYS A 180 8.95 -11.83 7.21
N GLU A 181 7.88 -11.35 7.81
CA GLU A 181 6.55 -11.97 7.66
C GLU A 181 5.97 -11.85 6.25
N PHE A 182 6.43 -10.88 5.47
CA PHE A 182 5.99 -10.69 4.09
C PHE A 182 7.15 -10.27 3.18
N TYR A 183 7.14 -10.78 1.95
CA TYR A 183 8.04 -10.36 0.89
C TYR A 183 7.27 -10.08 -0.41
N ALA A 184 7.56 -8.95 -1.04
CA ALA A 184 7.08 -8.60 -2.38
C ALA A 184 8.00 -9.19 -3.46
N VAL A 185 7.44 -9.44 -4.65
CA VAL A 185 8.21 -9.93 -5.81
C VAL A 185 9.40 -9.00 -6.08
N GLY A 186 10.59 -9.59 -6.28
CA GLY A 186 11.86 -8.88 -6.46
C GLY A 186 12.57 -8.49 -5.17
N GLU A 187 11.98 -8.70 -3.99
CA GLU A 187 12.71 -8.53 -2.73
C GLU A 187 13.70 -9.67 -2.48
N ILE A 188 14.81 -9.36 -1.82
CA ILE A 188 15.75 -10.37 -1.33
C ILE A 188 15.17 -11.01 -0.07
N VAL A 189 14.85 -12.29 -0.16
CA VAL A 189 14.53 -13.15 0.97
C VAL A 189 15.84 -13.64 1.56
N GLU A 190 16.04 -13.39 2.86
CA GLU A 190 17.22 -13.83 3.61
C GLU A 190 16.76 -14.47 4.92
N VAL A 191 17.23 -15.68 5.22
CA VAL A 191 16.89 -16.39 6.46
C VAL A 191 18.15 -16.98 7.08
N ASP A 192 18.31 -16.68 8.37
CA ASP A 192 19.35 -17.23 9.22
C ASP A 192 18.70 -18.03 10.35
N LEU A 193 19.35 -19.10 10.82
CA LEU A 193 18.97 -19.82 12.03
C LEU A 193 20.06 -19.63 13.08
N VAL A 194 19.68 -19.07 14.22
CA VAL A 194 20.51 -19.07 15.41
C VAL A 194 20.13 -20.27 16.26
N ALA A 195 21.09 -21.15 16.49
CA ALA A 195 20.91 -22.38 17.22
C ALA A 195 21.73 -22.37 18.50
N CYS A 196 21.04 -22.47 19.63
CA CYS A 196 21.62 -22.35 20.96
C CYS A 196 21.38 -23.64 21.74
N ALA A 197 22.45 -24.43 21.90
CA ALA A 197 22.44 -25.63 22.73
C ALA A 197 23.21 -25.36 24.02
N THR A 198 22.51 -25.34 25.16
CA THR A 198 23.03 -24.84 26.45
C THR A 198 23.23 -25.88 27.54
N SER A 199 23.02 -27.19 27.31
CA SER A 199 23.75 -28.33 27.96
C SER A 199 22.97 -29.63 28.17
N ARG A 200 21.68 -29.72 27.82
CA ARG A 200 20.85 -30.87 28.22
C ARG A 200 21.14 -32.17 27.47
N PHE A 201 21.83 -32.09 26.34
CA PHE A 201 22.24 -33.22 25.52
C PHE A 201 23.75 -33.21 25.25
N LEU A 202 24.37 -34.40 25.23
CA LEU A 202 25.79 -34.59 24.88
C LEU A 202 26.05 -34.21 23.41
N SER A 203 25.11 -34.61 22.54
CA SER A 203 25.04 -34.26 21.13
C SER A 203 23.63 -34.54 20.59
N ALA A 204 23.23 -33.79 19.57
CA ALA A 204 21.92 -33.92 18.92
C ALA A 204 22.03 -33.74 17.40
N ASP A 205 21.08 -34.30 16.67
CA ASP A 205 20.91 -34.04 15.24
C ASP A 205 19.98 -32.83 15.07
N LEU A 206 20.41 -31.81 14.32
CA LEU A 206 19.60 -30.66 13.97
C LEU A 206 18.84 -30.96 12.67
N TRP A 207 17.52 -30.84 12.73
CA TRP A 207 16.62 -30.95 11.60
C TRP A 207 16.00 -29.60 11.29
N VAL A 208 15.89 -29.28 10.00
CA VAL A 208 15.23 -28.07 9.51
C VAL A 208 14.33 -28.45 8.35
N ALA A 209 13.09 -27.96 8.36
CA ALA A 209 12.16 -28.12 7.27
C ALA A 209 11.42 -26.81 6.95
N ILE A 210 10.90 -26.72 5.73
CA ILE A 210 10.01 -25.65 5.28
C ILE A 210 8.74 -26.31 4.78
N GLU A 211 7.61 -25.96 5.37
CA GLU A 211 6.30 -26.30 4.84
C GLU A 211 5.91 -25.27 3.79
N MET A 212 5.61 -25.76 2.60
CA MET A 212 5.16 -24.97 1.47
C MET A 212 3.66 -24.68 1.56
N PRO A 213 3.15 -23.72 0.77
CA PRO A 213 1.70 -23.49 0.64
C PRO A 213 0.91 -24.72 0.17
N SER A 214 1.56 -25.70 -0.45
CA SER A 214 0.98 -26.99 -0.84
C SER A 214 0.90 -28.02 0.30
N GLU A 215 1.33 -27.66 1.52
CA GLU A 215 1.47 -28.53 2.69
C GLU A 215 2.59 -29.59 2.58
N ASP A 216 3.39 -29.55 1.51
CA ASP A 216 4.58 -30.40 1.39
C ASP A 216 5.74 -29.86 2.24
N LEU A 217 6.50 -30.77 2.87
CA LEU A 217 7.70 -30.44 3.64
C LEU A 217 8.98 -30.59 2.81
N LEU A 218 9.73 -29.50 2.72
CA LEU A 218 11.08 -29.45 2.19
C LEU A 218 12.11 -29.50 3.32
N PHE A 219 12.86 -30.58 3.41
CA PHE A 219 13.91 -30.77 4.40
C PHE A 219 15.23 -30.20 3.92
N MET A 220 15.88 -29.42 4.78
CA MET A 220 17.14 -28.79 4.44
C MET A 220 18.27 -29.83 4.35
N THR A 221 19.16 -29.63 3.38
CA THR A 221 20.27 -30.53 3.12
C THR A 221 21.60 -29.89 3.51
N THR A 222 22.67 -30.70 3.58
CA THR A 222 24.04 -30.20 3.72
C THR A 222 24.69 -29.80 2.39
N ASN A 223 24.02 -30.07 1.26
CA ASN A 223 24.51 -29.80 -0.08
C ASN A 223 24.14 -28.36 -0.49
N PRO A 224 25.13 -27.46 -0.68
CA PRO A 224 24.85 -26.07 -1.03
C PRO A 224 24.23 -25.89 -2.43
N PHE A 225 24.34 -26.89 -3.32
CA PHE A 225 23.77 -26.83 -4.68
C PHE A 225 22.35 -27.38 -4.77
N GLU A 226 21.92 -28.13 -3.77
CA GLU A 226 20.57 -28.68 -3.67
C GLU A 226 20.14 -28.52 -2.21
N PRO A 227 19.78 -27.29 -1.79
CA PRO A 227 19.63 -26.95 -0.38
C PRO A 227 18.37 -27.57 0.26
N PHE A 228 17.44 -28.10 -0.53
CA PHE A 228 16.21 -28.72 -0.04
C PHE A 228 15.92 -30.07 -0.71
N SER A 229 15.27 -30.98 0.03
CA SER A 229 14.80 -32.28 -0.43
C SER A 229 13.41 -32.56 0.11
N LEU A 230 12.55 -33.18 -0.69
CA LEU A 230 11.25 -33.71 -0.23
C LEU A 230 11.40 -34.98 0.64
N THR A 231 12.59 -35.58 0.66
CA THR A 231 12.86 -36.75 1.51
C THR A 231 13.36 -36.30 2.88
N PRO A 232 12.76 -36.76 4.00
CA PRO A 232 13.22 -36.44 5.34
C PRO A 232 14.69 -36.76 5.56
N GLN A 233 15.47 -35.75 5.95
CA GLN A 233 16.88 -35.91 6.26
C GLN A 233 17.38 -34.88 7.27
N VAL A 234 18.47 -35.25 7.93
CA VAL A 234 19.16 -34.42 8.93
C VAL A 234 19.93 -33.28 8.26
N PHE A 235 19.84 -32.08 8.83
CA PHE A 235 20.59 -30.92 8.37
C PHE A 235 22.01 -30.90 8.97
N ARG A 236 22.17 -31.09 10.28
CA ARG A 236 23.49 -31.24 10.91
C ARG A 236 23.49 -32.40 11.90
N LYS A 237 24.51 -33.25 11.81
CA LYS A 237 24.69 -34.36 12.74
C LYS A 237 25.53 -33.95 13.94
N SER A 238 25.24 -34.54 15.09
CA SER A 238 26.08 -34.44 16.29
C SER A 238 26.45 -33.01 16.68
N VAL A 239 25.48 -32.09 16.58
CA VAL A 239 25.59 -30.72 17.09
C VAL A 239 25.80 -30.78 18.60
N LYS A 240 26.77 -30.01 19.09
CA LYS A 240 27.17 -29.95 20.51
C LYS A 240 26.78 -28.61 21.12
N ASN A 241 27.05 -28.46 22.41
CA ASN A 241 26.79 -27.25 23.19
C ASN A 241 27.60 -26.06 22.68
N THR A 242 27.07 -25.39 21.67
CA THR A 242 27.63 -24.20 21.04
C THR A 242 26.47 -23.30 20.62
N ILE A 243 26.73 -21.99 20.60
CA ILE A 243 25.89 -21.02 19.90
C ILE A 243 26.41 -20.96 18.47
N GLU A 244 25.64 -21.50 17.52
CA GLU A 244 26.00 -21.47 16.10
C GLU A 244 24.94 -20.70 15.31
N SER A 245 25.38 -19.97 14.28
CA SER A 245 24.50 -19.31 13.34
C SER A 245 24.67 -19.95 11.96
N TYR A 246 23.56 -20.38 11.38
CA TYR A 246 23.50 -20.98 10.07
C TYR A 246 22.84 -20.00 9.10
N HIS A 247 23.58 -19.58 8.08
CA HIS A 247 22.98 -18.93 6.94
C HIS A 247 22.22 -19.97 6.12
N MET A 248 20.91 -19.79 5.99
CA MET A 248 20.07 -20.84 5.43
C MET A 248 19.80 -20.60 3.96
N LEU A 249 19.25 -19.44 3.64
CA LEU A 249 18.81 -19.14 2.30
C LEU A 249 18.94 -17.64 2.01
N THR A 250 19.34 -17.36 0.77
CA THR A 250 19.25 -16.02 0.19
C THR A 250 18.83 -16.16 -1.26
N PHE A 251 17.75 -15.50 -1.65
CA PHE A 251 17.33 -15.43 -3.05
C PHE A 251 16.48 -14.19 -3.30
N GLU A 252 16.43 -13.75 -4.56
CA GLU A 252 15.48 -12.73 -5.01
C GLU A 252 14.14 -13.38 -5.31
N LEU A 253 13.05 -12.90 -4.71
CA LEU A 253 11.72 -13.50 -4.81
C LEU A 253 11.18 -13.46 -6.25
N PRO A 254 11.05 -14.60 -6.97
CA PRO A 254 10.49 -14.60 -8.31
C PRO A 254 8.95 -14.45 -8.27
N PRO A 255 8.32 -14.02 -9.37
CA PRO A 255 6.88 -13.72 -9.42
C PRO A 255 5.95 -14.93 -9.27
N ASP A 256 6.45 -16.15 -9.42
CA ASP A 256 5.70 -17.40 -9.38
C ASP A 256 5.77 -18.14 -8.03
N LEU A 257 6.53 -17.61 -7.08
CA LEU A 257 6.70 -18.19 -5.75
C LEU A 257 5.88 -17.40 -4.72
N GLY A 258 4.61 -17.79 -4.54
CA GLY A 258 3.68 -17.10 -3.64
C GLY A 258 2.97 -18.03 -2.65
N GLY A 259 2.49 -17.46 -1.54
CA GLY A 259 1.72 -18.16 -0.52
C GLY A 259 2.37 -18.12 0.87
N LYS A 260 1.79 -18.85 1.82
CA LYS A 260 2.29 -18.95 3.20
C LYS A 260 3.31 -20.09 3.33
N TYR A 261 4.45 -19.78 3.91
CA TYR A 261 5.52 -20.74 4.21
C TYR A 261 5.80 -20.75 5.70
N THR A 262 6.03 -21.93 6.25
CA THR A 262 6.37 -22.10 7.67
C THR A 262 7.70 -22.85 7.81
N PHE A 263 8.62 -22.25 8.53
CA PHE A 263 9.96 -22.77 8.82
C PHE A 263 9.95 -23.48 10.16
N TYR A 264 10.54 -24.67 10.20
CA TYR A 264 10.68 -25.51 11.39
C TYR A 264 12.15 -25.83 11.63
N ALA A 265 12.59 -25.76 12.88
CA ALA A 265 13.88 -26.26 13.33
C ALA A 265 13.72 -27.03 14.63
N VAL A 266 14.40 -28.17 14.78
CA VAL A 266 14.33 -28.96 16.02
C VAL A 266 15.60 -29.77 16.25
N TYR A 267 16.03 -29.84 17.52
CA TYR A 267 17.06 -30.80 17.95
C TYR A 267 16.42 -32.16 18.23
N VAL A 268 17.00 -33.21 17.65
CA VAL A 268 16.51 -34.58 17.70
C VAL A 268 17.60 -35.49 18.24
N LYS A 269 17.22 -36.54 18.96
CA LYS A 269 18.15 -37.60 19.37
C LYS A 269 18.88 -38.15 18.15
N GLU A 270 20.19 -38.33 18.26
CA GLU A 270 21.03 -38.78 17.14
C GLU A 270 20.51 -40.06 16.48
N GLY A 271 20.50 -40.04 15.15
CA GLY A 271 20.05 -41.17 14.32
C GLY A 271 18.54 -41.44 14.37
N LYS A 272 17.76 -40.57 15.00
CA LYS A 272 16.29 -40.61 14.98
C LYS A 272 15.73 -39.63 13.96
N ASN A 273 14.51 -39.91 13.52
CA ASN A 273 13.78 -39.13 12.54
C ASN A 273 12.53 -38.52 13.21
N PRO A 274 12.40 -37.19 13.28
CA PRO A 274 11.30 -36.53 13.97
C PRO A 274 9.93 -36.72 13.29
N ILE A 275 9.89 -37.22 12.05
CA ILE A 275 8.66 -37.46 11.28
C ILE A 275 8.12 -38.87 11.53
N THR A 276 9.01 -39.86 11.55
CA THR A 276 8.60 -41.27 11.62
C THR A 276 8.74 -41.88 13.01
N ASP A 277 9.63 -41.35 13.85
CA ASP A 277 9.76 -41.78 15.24
C ASP A 277 8.81 -40.99 16.16
N SER A 278 8.59 -41.49 17.37
CA SER A 278 7.75 -40.84 18.39
C SER A 278 8.28 -39.45 18.76
N PHE A 279 7.39 -38.50 19.08
CA PHE A 279 7.73 -37.15 19.54
C PHE A 279 8.70 -37.11 20.75
N LEU A 280 8.84 -38.21 21.48
CA LEU A 280 9.82 -38.37 22.56
C LEU A 280 11.28 -38.30 22.08
N VAL A 281 11.55 -38.30 20.77
CA VAL A 281 12.91 -38.11 20.23
C VAL A 281 13.33 -36.65 20.14
N LEU A 282 12.40 -35.69 20.32
CA LEU A 282 12.69 -34.27 20.30
C LEU A 282 13.39 -33.87 21.61
N LEU A 283 14.50 -33.14 21.48
CA LEU A 283 15.34 -32.70 22.59
C LEU A 283 15.18 -31.21 22.90
N SER A 284 14.54 -30.45 22.01
CA SER A 284 14.22 -29.04 22.18
C SER A 284 12.74 -28.78 21.88
N TYR A 285 12.29 -27.56 22.20
CA TYR A 285 11.11 -27.02 21.54
C TYR A 285 11.38 -26.87 20.03
N ILE A 286 10.32 -26.94 19.25
CA ILE A 286 10.39 -26.69 17.80
C ILE A 286 10.47 -25.17 17.62
N GLY A 287 11.55 -24.70 17.01
CA GLY A 287 11.64 -23.34 16.49
C GLY A 287 10.72 -23.21 15.29
N ILE A 288 9.83 -22.21 15.30
CA ILE A 288 8.84 -21.98 14.25
C ILE A 288 8.93 -20.53 13.80
N ALA A 289 8.90 -20.28 12.50
CA ALA A 289 8.72 -18.94 11.94
C ALA A 289 7.88 -19.00 10.66
N GLU A 290 7.07 -17.97 10.42
CA GLU A 290 6.15 -17.92 9.28
C GLU A 290 6.46 -16.72 8.37
N THR A 291 6.22 -16.89 7.07
CA THR A 291 6.30 -15.81 6.10
C THR A 291 5.26 -15.99 5.00
N THR A 292 4.88 -14.90 4.36
CA THR A 292 3.99 -14.88 3.19
C THR A 292 4.72 -14.25 2.02
N LEU A 293 4.87 -15.00 0.94
CA LEU A 293 5.47 -14.51 -0.30
C LEU A 293 4.37 -13.99 -1.24
N SER A 294 4.56 -12.80 -1.83
CA SER A 294 3.61 -12.23 -2.78
C SER A 294 3.41 -13.15 -3.98
N ASN A 295 2.17 -13.27 -4.43
CA ASN A 295 1.81 -14.12 -5.57
C ASN A 295 1.77 -13.37 -6.92
N ARG A 296 1.96 -12.03 -6.92
CA ARG A 296 1.96 -11.14 -8.09
C ARG A 296 2.73 -9.85 -7.84
#